data_AF-A0A534Q682-F1
#
_entry.id   AF-A0A534Q682-F1
#
_cell.length_a   1.000
_cell.length_b   1.000
_cell.length_c   1.000
_cell.angle_alpha   90.00
_cell.angle_beta   90.00
_cell.angle_gamma   90.00
#
_symmetry.space_group_name_H-M   'P 1'
#
loop_
_entity.id
_entity.type
_entity.pdbx_description
1 polymer ?
#
loop_
_entity_poly.entity_id
_entity_poly.type
_entity_poly.pdbx_seq_one_letter_code
_entity_poly.pdbx_strand_id
1 'polypeptide(L)'
;MAKAIWEGKECDVRVDTDLEANWSVSILSGEFDPVSLIKRPAAPVVIKVRAKSRWLALDQGLRSLKAQGKISDYTLEPRPPEELAAAEAEKARLAARKTAGAKAAEDEEEA
;
A
#
# COMPACT_ATOMS: atom_id res chain seq x y z
N MET A 1 4.42 0.21 -13.18
CA MET A 1 5.43 0.72 -12.26
C MET A 1 4.91 1.91 -11.48
N ALA A 2 5.11 1.87 -10.16
CA ALA A 2 4.90 3.03 -9.30
C ALA A 2 6.20 3.87 -9.26
N LYS A 3 6.06 5.19 -9.27
CA LYS A 3 7.16 6.16 -9.21
C LYS A 3 6.90 7.19 -8.11
N ALA A 4 7.95 7.67 -7.48
CA ALA A 4 7.85 8.70 -6.45
C ALA A 4 8.79 9.86 -6.77
N ILE A 5 8.39 11.09 -6.45
CA ILE A 5 9.25 12.27 -6.54
C ILE A 5 9.90 12.46 -5.18
N TRP A 6 11.20 12.18 -5.10
CA TRP A 6 12.01 12.36 -3.92
C TRP A 6 13.09 13.41 -4.18
N GLU A 7 13.15 14.46 -3.36
CA GLU A 7 14.08 15.59 -3.53
C GLU A 7 14.08 16.19 -4.95
N GLY A 8 12.91 16.21 -5.60
CA GLY A 8 12.73 16.74 -6.96
C GLY A 8 13.14 15.78 -8.08
N LYS A 9 13.56 14.55 -7.77
CA LYS A 9 13.91 13.51 -8.74
C LYS A 9 12.86 12.42 -8.77
N GLU A 10 12.62 11.88 -9.96
CA GLU A 10 11.77 10.71 -10.13
C GLU A 10 12.56 9.45 -9.75
N CYS A 11 12.05 8.72 -8.77
CA CYS A 11 12.66 7.52 -8.21
C CYS A 11 11.74 6.32 -8.36
N ASP A 12 12.34 5.15 -8.57
CA ASP A 12 11.60 3.90 -8.67
C ASP A 12 11.15 3.42 -7.28
N VAL A 13 9.96 2.81 -7.25
CA VAL A 13 9.37 2.29 -6.02
C VAL A 13 9.38 0.76 -6.06
N ARG A 14 10.04 0.17 -5.06
CA ARG A 14 10.07 -1.28 -4.84
C ARG A 14 9.12 -1.67 -3.73
N VAL A 15 8.51 -2.84 -3.86
CA VAL A 15 7.60 -3.41 -2.86
C VAL A 15 8.02 -4.85 -2.62
N ASP A 16 8.35 -5.16 -1.38
CA ASP A 16 8.74 -6.48 -0.94
C ASP A 16 7.77 -6.97 0.14
N THR A 17 7.42 -8.26 0.09
CA THR A 17 6.66 -8.92 1.16
C THR A 17 7.64 -9.43 2.21
N ASP A 18 7.39 -9.08 3.47
CA ASP A 18 8.18 -9.55 4.63
C ASP A 18 7.54 -10.82 5.23
N LEU A 19 6.21 -10.80 5.47
CA LEU A 19 5.40 -11.88 6.05
C LEU A 19 3.95 -11.84 5.49
N GLU A 20 3.10 -12.84 5.77
CA GLU A 20 1.68 -12.87 5.37
C GLU A 20 0.94 -11.59 5.79
N ALA A 21 0.82 -10.65 4.85
CA ALA A 21 0.24 -9.30 4.99
C ALA A 21 1.13 -8.15 5.52
N ASN A 22 2.42 -8.36 5.77
CA ASN A 22 3.37 -7.26 6.02
C ASN A 22 4.17 -6.94 4.74
N TRP A 23 4.11 -5.68 4.32
CA TRP A 23 4.75 -5.19 3.11
C TRP A 23 5.76 -4.09 3.43
N SER A 24 6.85 -4.06 2.69
CA SER A 24 7.87 -3.03 2.73
C SER A 24 7.83 -2.25 1.41
N VAL A 25 7.56 -0.96 1.47
CA VAL A 25 7.59 -0.06 0.31
C VAL A 25 8.86 0.79 0.41
N SER A 26 9.72 0.68 -0.59
CA SER A 26 11.05 1.29 -0.61
C SER A 26 11.22 2.19 -1.83
N ILE A 27 11.68 3.42 -1.62
CA ILE A 27 12.05 4.34 -2.71
C ILE A 27 13.53 4.15 -3.00
N LEU A 28 13.83 3.77 -4.24
CA LEU A 28 15.18 3.56 -4.73
C LEU A 28 15.61 4.82 -5.46
N SER A 29 16.46 5.63 -4.82
CA SER A 29 16.99 6.84 -5.45
C SER A 29 18.00 6.54 -6.56
N GLY A 30 18.63 5.35 -6.53
CA GLY A 30 19.72 5.00 -7.44
C GLY A 30 21.00 5.79 -7.20
N GLU A 31 21.01 6.73 -6.24
CA GLU A 31 22.14 7.58 -5.95
C GLU A 31 23.10 6.93 -4.95
N PHE A 32 24.37 7.30 -5.04
CA PHE A 32 25.38 6.89 -4.07
C PHE A 32 25.43 7.90 -2.93
N ASP A 33 25.68 7.43 -1.72
CA ASP A 33 25.84 8.28 -0.54
C ASP A 33 27.03 9.25 -0.73
N PRO A 34 26.78 10.57 -0.79
CA PRO A 34 27.81 11.56 -1.08
C PRO A 34 28.80 11.75 0.09
N VAL A 35 28.46 11.28 1.29
CA VAL A 35 29.29 11.44 2.50
C VAL A 35 30.27 10.27 2.67
N SER A 36 30.06 9.17 1.96
CA SER A 36 30.88 7.97 2.13
C SER A 36 32.14 7.99 1.30
N LEU A 37 33.25 7.64 1.95
CA LEU A 37 34.54 7.37 1.29
C LEU A 37 34.51 6.18 0.31
N ILE A 38 33.46 5.36 0.38
CA ILE A 38 33.23 4.20 -0.48
C ILE A 38 31.90 4.43 -1.22
N LYS A 39 31.84 4.10 -2.51
CA LYS A 39 30.60 4.12 -3.31
C LYS A 39 29.59 3.11 -2.75
N ARG A 40 28.77 3.53 -1.79
CA ARG A 40 27.61 2.79 -1.28
C ARG A 40 26.32 3.43 -1.79
N PRO A 41 25.31 2.65 -2.22
CA PRO A 41 24.01 3.22 -2.55
C PRO A 41 23.44 3.94 -1.32
N ALA A 42 22.79 5.07 -1.54
CA ALA A 42 22.08 5.81 -0.51
C ALA A 42 21.03 4.89 0.13
N ALA A 43 20.83 5.04 1.44
CA ALA A 43 19.83 4.25 2.16
C ALA A 43 18.45 4.55 1.56
N PRO A 44 17.71 3.53 1.10
CA PRO A 44 16.39 3.75 0.53
C PRO A 44 15.45 4.27 1.62
N VAL A 45 14.49 5.12 1.23
CA VAL A 45 13.40 5.52 2.13
C VAL A 45 12.42 4.35 2.18
N VAL A 46 12.27 3.73 3.34
CA VAL A 46 11.45 2.52 3.53
C VAL A 46 10.31 2.78 4.50
N ILE A 47 9.11 2.30 4.18
CA ILE A 47 7.98 2.22 5.09
C ILE A 47 7.39 0.80 5.11
N LYS A 48 7.06 0.31 6.31
CA LYS A 48 6.34 -0.95 6.48
C LYS A 48 4.85 -0.69 6.64
N VAL A 49 4.03 -1.40 5.85
CA VAL A 49 2.57 -1.28 5.87
C VAL A 49 1.92 -2.66 5.93
N ARG A 50 0.75 -2.74 6.56
CA ARG A 50 -0.10 -3.92 6.49
C ARG A 50 -1.17 -3.75 5.43
N ALA A 51 -1.22 -4.67 4.47
CA ALA A 51 -2.17 -4.62 3.38
C ALA A 51 -2.53 -6.02 2.88
N LYS A 52 -3.74 -6.14 2.31
CA LYS A 52 -4.24 -7.40 1.74
C LYS A 52 -3.63 -7.73 0.38
N SER A 53 -3.15 -6.72 -0.35
CA SER A 53 -2.54 -6.90 -1.67
C SER A 53 -1.36 -5.96 -1.88
N ARG A 54 -0.53 -6.30 -2.87
CA ARG A 54 0.63 -5.49 -3.27
C ARG A 54 0.21 -4.08 -3.69
N TRP A 55 -0.88 -3.95 -4.43
CA TRP A 55 -1.36 -2.65 -4.88
C TRP A 55 -1.82 -1.77 -3.72
N LEU A 56 -2.55 -2.35 -2.76
CA LEU A 56 -2.98 -1.64 -1.54
C LEU A 56 -1.77 -1.21 -0.70
N ALA A 57 -0.74 -2.06 -0.62
CA ALA A 57 0.51 -1.72 0.05
C ALA A 57 1.18 -0.50 -0.61
N LEU A 58 1.22 -0.46 -1.94
CA LEU A 58 1.76 0.67 -2.70
C LEU A 58 1.01 1.97 -2.44
N ASP A 59 -0.31 1.96 -2.58
CA ASP A 59 -1.14 3.15 -2.38
C ASP A 59 -1.01 3.68 -0.94
N GLN A 60 -1.12 2.79 0.05
CA GLN A 60 -1.00 3.18 1.45
C GLN A 60 0.42 3.66 1.80
N GLY A 61 1.46 2.97 1.31
CA GLY A 61 2.85 3.32 1.54
C GLY A 61 3.21 4.69 0.96
N LEU A 62 2.85 4.94 -0.30
CA LEU A 62 3.13 6.20 -0.98
C LEU A 62 2.35 7.38 -0.38
N ARG A 63 1.08 7.19 -0.03
CA ARG A 63 0.31 8.21 0.71
C ARG A 63 0.95 8.56 2.05
N SER A 64 1.39 7.55 2.78
CA SER A 64 2.04 7.74 4.09
C SER A 64 3.36 8.50 3.94
N LEU A 65 4.18 8.16 2.94
CA LEU A 65 5.43 8.85 2.65
C LEU A 65 5.20 10.31 2.25
N LYS A 66 4.15 10.59 1.46
CA LYS A 66 3.77 11.96 1.10
C LYS A 66 3.26 12.74 2.32
N ALA A 67 2.43 12.12 3.16
CA ALA A 67 1.92 12.73 4.38
C ALA A 67 3.04 13.05 5.40
N GLN A 68 4.10 12.24 5.44
CA GLN A 68 5.29 12.49 6.24
C GLN A 68 6.25 13.54 5.64
N GLY A 69 5.94 14.07 4.44
CA GLY A 69 6.82 14.98 3.72
C GLY A 69 8.13 14.33 3.23
N LYS A 70 8.20 12.99 3.20
CA LYS A 70 9.37 12.26 2.71
C LYS A 70 9.44 12.27 1.19
N ILE A 71 8.30 12.37 0.51
CA ILE A 71 8.21 12.58 -0.94
C ILE A 71 7.31 13.77 -1.23
N SER A 72 7.58 14.45 -2.33
CA SER A 72 6.76 15.57 -2.80
C SER A 72 5.53 15.09 -3.57
N ASP A 73 5.69 14.07 -4.42
CA ASP A 73 4.58 13.48 -5.16
C ASP A 73 4.81 12.02 -5.52
N TYR A 74 3.81 11.34 -6.08
CA TYR A 74 3.94 9.99 -6.60
C TYR A 74 2.94 9.68 -7.72
N THR A 75 3.32 8.75 -8.59
CA THR A 75 2.48 8.16 -9.63
C THR A 75 2.33 6.68 -9.36
N LEU A 76 1.08 6.20 -9.31
CA LEU A 76 0.76 4.80 -9.12
C LEU A 76 -0.08 4.31 -10.29
N GLU A 77 0.25 3.13 -10.80
CA GLU A 77 -0.55 2.49 -11.85
C GLU A 77 -1.96 2.16 -11.37
N PRO A 78 -2.94 2.18 -12.29
CA PRO A 78 -4.31 1.83 -11.97
C PRO A 78 -4.37 0.40 -11.41
N ARG A 79 -5.28 0.21 -10.46
CA ARG A 79 -5.46 -1.07 -9.80
C ARG A 79 -5.86 -2.15 -10.81
N PRO A 80 -5.28 -3.36 -10.74
CA PRO A 80 -5.69 -4.46 -11.60
C PRO A 80 -7.20 -4.75 -11.44
N PRO A 81 -7.93 -4.98 -12.54
CA PRO A 81 -9.38 -5.21 -12.51
C PRO A 81 -9.76 -6.46 -11.70
N GLU A 82 -8.89 -7.48 -11.67
CA GLU A 82 -9.10 -8.69 -10.87
C GLU A 82 -9.08 -8.41 -9.35
N GLU A 83 -8.19 -7.52 -8.89
CA GLU A 83 -8.16 -7.11 -7.48
C GLU A 83 -9.35 -6.23 -7.11
N LEU A 84 -9.86 -5.43 -8.05
CA LEU A 84 -11.08 -4.64 -7.87
C LEU A 84 -12.28 -5.57 -7.70
N ALA A 85 -12.45 -6.54 -8.60
CA ALA A 85 -13.53 -7.52 -8.54
C ALA A 85 -13.47 -8.38 -7.26
N ALA A 86 -12.26 -8.81 -6.84
CA ALA A 86 -12.09 -9.54 -5.59
C ALA A 86 -12.46 -8.69 -4.36
N ALA A 87 -12.10 -7.40 -4.35
CA ALA A 87 -12.46 -6.48 -3.28
C ALA A 87 -13.97 -6.19 -3.23
N GLU A 88 -14.62 -6.06 -4.38
CA GLU A 88 -16.08 -5.90 -4.46
C GLU A 88 -16.81 -7.17 -4.03
N ALA A 89 -16.32 -8.36 -4.39
CA ALA A 89 -16.87 -9.63 -3.94
C ALA A 89 -16.74 -9.83 -2.42
N GLU A 90 -15.60 -9.46 -1.83
CA GLU A 90 -15.42 -9.45 -0.36
C GLU A 90 -16.37 -8.45 0.30
N LYS A 91 -16.50 -7.24 -0.26
CA LYS A 91 -17.42 -6.21 0.24
C LYS A 91 -18.88 -6.67 0.14
N ALA A 92 -19.27 -7.33 -0.96
CA ALA A 92 -20.60 -7.90 -1.15
C ALA A 92 -20.87 -9.06 -0.18
N ARG A 93 -19.89 -9.94 0.06
CA ARG A 93 -19.99 -10.99 1.09
C ARG A 93 -20.13 -10.43 2.50
N LEU A 94 -19.35 -9.42 2.85
CA LEU A 94 -19.41 -8.74 4.14
C LEU A 94 -20.74 -7.99 4.32
N ALA A 95 -21.23 -7.33 3.26
CA ALA A 95 -22.54 -6.68 3.26
C ALA A 95 -23.67 -7.71 3.44
N ALA A 96 -23.64 -8.82 2.68
CA ALA A 96 -24.61 -9.91 2.81
C ALA A 96 -24.59 -10.57 4.19
N ARG A 97 -23.41 -10.70 4.80
CA ARG A 97 -23.27 -11.23 6.17
C ARG A 97 -23.80 -10.26 7.23
N LYS A 98 -23.67 -8.95 7.01
CA LYS A 98 -24.28 -7.94 7.89
C LYS A 98 -25.80 -7.90 7.78
N THR A 99 -26.37 -8.02 6.59
CA THR A 99 -27.84 -8.12 6.41
C THR A 99 -28.39 -9.44 6.93
N ALA A 100 -27.69 -10.55 6.78
CA ALA A 100 -28.10 -11.83 7.35
C ALA A 100 -28.06 -11.83 8.90
N GLY A 101 -27.06 -11.17 9.51
CA GLY A 101 -27.00 -10.97 10.96
C GLY A 101 -28.09 -10.03 11.50
N ALA A 102 -28.47 -9.00 10.74
CA ALA A 102 -29.59 -8.13 11.09
C ALA A 102 -30.94 -8.88 11.03
N LYS A 103 -31.13 -9.74 10.03
CA LYS A 103 -32.35 -10.55 9.88
C LYS A 103 -32.49 -11.65 10.94
N ALA A 104 -31.38 -12.10 11.53
CA ALA A 104 -31.39 -13.06 12.65
C ALA A 104 -31.67 -12.40 14.01
N ALA A 105 -31.37 -11.11 14.17
CA ALA A 105 -31.68 -10.37 15.40
C ALA A 105 -33.15 -9.93 15.48
N GLU A 106 -33.81 -9.72 14.34
CA GLU A 106 -35.22 -9.32 14.27
C GLU A 106 -36.19 -10.49 14.61
N ASP A 107 -35.74 -11.74 14.48
CA ASP A 107 -36.54 -12.95 14.81
C ASP A 107 -36.48 -13.33 16.32
N GLU A 108 -35.52 -12.80 17.10
CA GLU A 108 -35.39 -13.08 18.55
C GLU A 108 -36.09 -12.04 19.44
N GLU A 109 -36.52 -10.88 18.93
CA GLU A 109 -37.16 -9.82 19.72
C GLU A 109 -38.71 -9.86 19.67
N GLU A 110 -39.31 -10.76 18.88
CA GLU A 110 -40.77 -10.92 18.73
C GLU A 110 -41.34 -12.27 19.23
N ALA A 111 -40.56 -13.09 19.96
CA ALA A 111 -40.98 -14.41 20.47
C ALA A 111 -41.20 -14.47 21.99
#